data_AF-A0A1G3UM25-F1
#
_entry.id   AF-A0A1G3UM25-F1
#
_cell.length_a   1.000
_cell.length_b   1.000
_cell.length_c   1.000
_cell.angle_alpha   90.00
_cell.angle_beta   90.00
_cell.angle_gamma   90.00
#
_symmetry.space_group_name_H-M   'P 1'
#
loop_
_entity.id
_entity.type
_entity.pdbx_description
1 polymer ?
#
loop_
_entity_poly.entity_id
_entity_poly.type
_entity_poly.pdbx_seq_one_letter_code
_entity_poly.pdbx_strand_id
1 'polypeptide(L)' 'MKVFAVGAKENAEEASAWSSQHQLTYPVLIDPKGEIYKIYGNGSVPYHVIIDRRFGIIHSQGDFQKELLIGAIRDALREP' A
#
# COMPACT_ATOMS: atom_id res chain seq x y z
N MET A 1 -12.92 5.24 1.74
CA MET A 1 -11.49 4.87 1.73
C MET A 1 -11.34 3.57 0.98
N LYS A 2 -10.30 3.43 0.15
CA LYS A 2 -9.93 2.16 -0.47
C LYS A 2 -8.54 1.78 0.01
N VAL A 3 -8.31 0.50 0.26
CA VAL A 3 -7.02 -0.03 0.72
C VAL A 3 -6.64 -1.16 -0.22
N PHE A 4 -5.37 -1.17 -0.64
CA PHE A 4 -4.79 -2.19 -1.50
C PHE A 4 -3.42 -2.54 -0.94
N ALA A 5 -3.07 -3.82 -0.90
CA ALA A 5 -1.68 -4.23 -0.90
C ALA A 5 -1.20 -4.41 -2.34
N VAL A 6 0.10 -4.28 -2.56
CA VAL A 6 0.73 -4.50 -3.86
C VAL A 6 1.81 -5.56 -3.68
N GLY A 7 1.63 -6.71 -4.33
CA GLY A 7 2.62 -7.78 -4.38
C GLY A 7 3.75 -7.42 -5.35
N ALA A 8 4.76 -6.73 -4.84
CA ALA A 8 5.88 -6.24 -5.65
C ALA A 8 6.74 -7.40 -6.16
N LYS A 9 6.78 -7.59 -7.48
CA LYS A 9 7.38 -8.73 -8.17
C LYS A 9 6.72 -10.08 -7.86
N GLU A 10 5.48 -10.06 -7.37
CA GLU A 10 4.69 -11.26 -7.10
C GLU A 10 3.68 -11.51 -8.23
N ASN A 11 3.36 -12.78 -8.44
CA ASN A 11 2.31 -13.24 -9.35
C ASN A 11 0.98 -13.50 -8.62
N ALA A 12 -0.04 -13.98 -9.36
CA ALA A 12 -1.38 -14.20 -8.83
C ALA A 12 -1.46 -15.31 -7.76
N GLU A 13 -0.68 -16.38 -7.89
CA GLU A 13 -0.65 -17.46 -6.90
C GLU A 13 0.00 -16.98 -5.60
N GLU A 14 1.13 -16.28 -5.69
CA GLU A 14 1.85 -15.72 -4.53
C GLU A 14 0.98 -14.73 -3.77
N ALA A 15 0.35 -13.78 -4.47
CA ALA A 15 -0.55 -12.80 -3.87
C ALA A 15 -1.77 -13.46 -3.21
N SER A 16 -2.35 -14.49 -3.84
CA SER A 16 -3.49 -15.24 -3.31
C SER A 16 -3.12 -16.05 -2.05
N ALA A 17 -1.96 -16.70 -2.07
CA ALA A 17 -1.43 -17.45 -0.94
C ALA A 17 -1.18 -16.52 0.26
N TRP A 18 -0.53 -15.37 0.05
CA TRP A 18 -0.28 -14.39 1.10
C TRP A 18 -1.57 -13.81 1.69
N SER A 19 -2.53 -13.45 0.82
CA SER A 19 -3.85 -12.98 1.23
C SER A 19 -4.58 -13.98 2.13
N SER A 20 -4.54 -15.26 1.75
CA SER A 20 -5.20 -16.34 2.48
C SER A 20 -4.51 -16.64 3.81
N GLN A 21 -3.17 -16.71 3.80
CA GLN A 21 -2.35 -16.97 4.98
C GLN A 21 -2.59 -15.91 6.07
N HIS A 22 -2.70 -14.64 5.68
CA HIS A 22 -2.86 -13.52 6.60
C HIS A 22 -4.32 -13.05 6.76
N GLN A 23 -5.28 -13.75 6.16
CA GLN A 23 -6.72 -13.47 6.26
C GLN A 23 -7.06 -12.01 5.93
N LEU A 24 -6.45 -11.47 4.88
CA LEU A 24 -6.62 -10.08 4.51
C LEU A 24 -8.06 -9.81 4.05
N THR A 25 -8.63 -8.72 4.54
CA THR A 25 -9.99 -8.29 4.20
C THR A 25 -10.02 -7.25 3.07
N TYR A 26 -8.86 -6.95 2.48
CA TYR A 26 -8.68 -6.00 1.39
C TYR A 26 -7.87 -6.65 0.26
N PRO A 27 -8.06 -6.20 -0.99
CA PRO A 27 -7.42 -6.83 -2.14
C PRO A 27 -5.90 -6.65 -2.16
N VAL A 28 -5.23 -7.65 -2.72
CA VAL A 28 -3.80 -7.61 -3.08
C VAL A 28 -3.69 -7.52 -4.59
N LEU A 29 -3.12 -6.43 -5.09
CA LEU A 29 -2.84 -6.22 -6.51
C LEU A 29 -1.52 -6.91 -6.85
N ILE A 30 -1.46 -7.56 -8.02
CA ILE A 30 -0.21 -8.14 -8.53
C ILE A 30 0.62 -7.07 -9.22
N ASP A 31 1.92 -7.06 -8.98
CA ASP A 31 2.89 -6.20 -9.67
C ASP A 31 4.10 -7.03 -10.12
N PRO A 32 3.93 -8.00 -11.04
CA PRO A 32 4.95 -9.01 -11.34
C PRO A 32 6.24 -8.41 -11.91
N LYS A 33 6.15 -7.21 -12.51
CA LYS A 33 7.31 -6.47 -13.04
C LYS A 33 7.86 -5.42 -12.07
N GLY A 34 7.19 -5.17 -10.95
CA GLY A 34 7.56 -4.12 -10.00
C GLY A 34 7.35 -2.70 -10.54
N GLU A 35 6.49 -2.52 -11.55
CA GLU A 35 6.28 -1.22 -12.21
C GLU A 35 5.55 -0.24 -11.30
N ILE A 36 4.54 -0.71 -10.56
CA ILE A 36 3.84 0.09 -9.56
C ILE A 36 4.82 0.44 -8.43
N TYR A 37 5.53 -0.57 -7.93
CA TYR A 37 6.48 -0.37 -6.85
C TYR A 37 7.63 0.58 -7.24
N LYS A 38 8.08 0.56 -8.50
CA LYS A 38 9.11 1.48 -9.00
C LYS A 38 8.66 2.95 -9.01
N ILE A 39 7.37 3.20 -9.20
CA ILE A 39 6.81 4.57 -9.22
C ILE A 39 6.73 5.13 -7.79
N TYR A 40 6.34 4.30 -6.84
CA TYR A 40 5.95 4.76 -5.50
C TYR A 40 6.95 4.43 -4.38
N GLY A 41 7.71 3.36 -4.51
CA GLY A 41 8.63 2.85 -3.49
C GLY A 41 10.07 3.30 -3.66
N ASN A 42 10.93 2.85 -2.75
CA ASN A 42 12.36 3.22 -2.71
C ASN A 42 13.32 2.02 -2.88
N GLY A 43 12.80 0.83 -3.20
CA GLY A 43 13.59 -0.39 -3.33
C GLY A 43 13.64 -1.28 -2.08
N SER A 44 13.08 -0.84 -0.94
CA SER A 44 12.89 -1.67 0.26
C SER A 44 11.42 -1.79 0.70
N VAL A 45 11.00 -3.02 1.02
CA VAL A 45 9.70 -3.32 1.63
C VAL A 45 9.86 -3.59 3.14
N PRO A 46 8.85 -3.30 3.98
CA PRO A 46 7.53 -2.75 3.64
C PRO A 46 7.59 -1.26 3.29
N TYR A 47 6.66 -0.83 2.42
CA TYR A 47 6.53 0.57 1.98
C TYR A 47 5.05 0.97 1.95
N HIS A 48 4.73 2.16 2.48
CA HIS A 48 3.37 2.64 2.60
C HIS A 48 3.18 3.97 1.86
N VAL A 49 2.05 4.07 1.15
CA VAL A 49 1.65 5.29 0.44
C VAL A 49 0.21 5.61 0.81
N ILE A 50 -0.06 6.87 1.14
CA ILE A 50 -1.42 7.37 1.34
C ILE A 50 -1.67 8.49 0.34
N ILE A 51 -2.75 8.32 -0.42
CA ILE A 51 -3.21 9.27 -1.43
C ILE A 51 -4.53 9.87 -0.92
N ASP A 52 -4.61 11.20 -0.91
CA ASP A 52 -5.79 11.96 -0.48
C ASP A 52 -6.89 11.98 -1.57
N ARG A 53 -8.00 12.68 -1.30
CA ARG A 53 -9.15 12.76 -2.24
C ARG A 53 -8.86 13.66 -3.45
N ARG A 54 -7.83 14.49 -3.37
CA ARG A 54 -7.34 15.36 -4.45
C ARG A 54 -6.24 14.68 -5.27
N PHE A 55 -6.01 13.38 -5.02
CA PHE A 55 -4.97 12.57 -5.65
C PHE A 55 -3.53 13.02 -5.30
N GLY A 56 -3.34 13.70 -4.16
CA GLY A 56 -2.05 14.07 -3.61
C GLY A 56 -1.45 12.96 -2.72
N ILE A 57 -0.14 12.77 -2.76
CA ILE A 57 0.57 11.87 -1.84
C ILE A 57 0.86 12.63 -0.54
N ILE A 58 0.22 12.21 0.56
CA ILE A 58 0.41 12.83 1.89
C ILE A 58 1.26 11.98 2.84
N HIS A 59 1.59 10.75 2.42
CA HIS A 59 2.50 9.84 3.11
C HIS A 59 3.17 8.95 2.07
N SER A 60 4.50 8.85 2.12
CA SER A 60 5.30 7.96 1.28
C SER A 60 6.59 7.64 2.02
N GLN A 61 6.63 6.48 2.67
CA GLN A 61 7.80 6.06 3.44
C GLN A 61 7.87 4.54 3.58
N GLY A 62 9.10 4.08 3.74
CA GLY A 62 9.39 2.73 4.22
C GLY A 62 9.12 2.61 5.72
N ASP A 63 9.27 1.39 6.22
CA ASP A 63 9.05 1.00 7.60
C ASP A 63 7.59 1.15 8.07
N PHE A 64 7.16 0.27 8.97
CA PHE A 64 5.85 0.38 9.57
C PHE A 64 5.90 1.25 10.84
N GLN A 65 5.41 2.48 10.73
CA GLN A 65 5.25 3.39 11.86
C GLN A 65 3.77 3.68 12.11
N LYS A 66 3.17 2.88 12.99
CA LYS A 66 1.73 2.86 13.26
C LYS A 66 1.11 4.25 13.47
N GLU A 67 1.70 5.05 14.35
CA GLU A 67 1.12 6.36 14.71
C GLU A 67 1.16 7.37 13.56
N LEU A 68 2.24 7.39 12.78
CA LEU A 68 2.32 8.23 11.58
C LEU A 68 1.31 7.79 10.52
N LEU A 69 1.17 6.49 10.31
CA LEU A 69 0.25 5.95 9.32
C LEU A 69 -1.21 6.25 9.69
N ILE A 70 -1.58 6.06 10.96
CA ILE A 70 -2.92 6.40 11.46
C ILE A 70 -3.18 7.91 11.36
N GLY A 71 -2.19 8.74 11.67
CA GLY A 71 -2.28 10.20 11.51
C GLY A 71 -2.59 10.60 10.08
N ALA A 72 -1.77 10.13 9.13
CA ALA A 72 -1.96 10.40 7.71
C ALA A 72 -3.32 9.90 7.17
N ILE A 73 -3.78 8.72 7.60
CA ILE A 73 -5.13 8.22 7.22
C ILE A 73 -6.22 9.18 7.71
N ARG A 74 -6.13 9.66 8.96
CA ARG A 74 -7.13 10.60 9.51
C ARG A 74 -7.13 11.91 8.75
N ASP A 75 -5.97 12.41 8.34
CA ASP A 75 -5.86 13.65 7.58
C ASP A 75 -6.45 13.49 6.17
N ALA A 76 -6.15 12.41 5.45
CA ALA A 76 -6.77 12.08 4.16
C ALA A 76 -8.31 12.00 4.22
N LEU A 77 -8.85 11.54 5.35
CA LEU A 77 -10.30 11.38 5.54
C LEU A 77 -11.02 12.69 5.86
N ARG A 78 -10.31 13.67 6.43
CA ARG A 78 -10.86 14.98 6.82
C ARG A 78 -11.00 15.95 5.65
N GLU A 79 -10.22 15.77 4.60
CA GLU A 79 -10.35 16.61 3.40
C GLU A 79 -11.75 16.47 2.77
N PRO A 80 -12.39 17.59 2.40
CA PRO A 80 -13.72 17.59 1.79
C PRO A 80 -13.75 16.79 0.48
#